data_AF-K9CUE0-F1
#
_entry.id   AF-K9CUE0-F1
#
_cell.length_a   1.000
_cell.length_b   1.000
_cell.length_c   1.000
_cell.angle_alpha   90.00
_cell.angle_beta   90.00
_cell.angle_gamma   90.00
#
_symmetry.space_group_name_H-M   'P 1'
#
loop_
_entity.id
_entity.type
_entity.pdbx_description
1 polymer ?
#
loop_
_entity_poly.entity_id
_entity_poly.type
_entity_poly.pdbx_seq_one_letter_code
_entity_poly.pdbx_strand_id
1 'polypeptide(L)' 'MSNVINFRLARKARDRADKAQAADSNRAKFGRTKAQKLADQQEERRKSALLDGVRLERKEESGDDV' A
#
# COMPACT_ATOMS: atom_id res chain seq x y z
N MET A 1 20.72 30.65 5.44
CA MET A 1 19.91 30.67 4.20
C MET A 1 18.75 29.73 4.40
N SER A 2 17.50 30.20 4.29
CA SER A 2 16.32 29.36 4.51
C SER A 2 15.95 28.61 3.22
N ASN A 3 15.86 27.27 3.29
CA ASN A 3 15.45 26.41 2.17
C ASN A 3 13.91 26.41 2.04
N VAL A 4 13.34 27.56 1.66
CA VAL A 4 11.89 27.66 1.44
C VAL A 4 11.55 26.96 0.13
N ILE A 5 10.94 25.78 0.21
CA ILE A 5 10.45 25.05 -0.95
C ILE A 5 8.98 25.37 -1.22
N ASN A 6 8.59 25.36 -2.50
CA ASN A 6 7.20 25.52 -2.87
C ASN A 6 6.41 24.22 -2.61
N PHE A 7 5.64 24.20 -1.53
CA PHE A 7 4.86 23.04 -1.13
C PHE A 7 3.82 22.60 -2.17
N ARG A 8 3.27 23.52 -2.96
CA ARG A 8 2.31 23.20 -4.03
C ARG A 8 2.98 22.38 -5.15
N LEU A 9 4.21 22.73 -5.51
CA LEU A 9 4.99 21.96 -6.49
C LEU A 9 5.37 20.58 -5.94
N ALA A 10 5.79 20.50 -4.67
CA ALA A 10 6.10 19.24 -4.01
C ALA A 10 4.89 18.29 -3.99
N ARG A 11 3.70 18.78 -3.63
CA ARG A 11 2.46 18.01 -3.67
C ARG A 11 2.14 17.50 -5.07
N LYS A 12 2.21 18.36 -6.08
CA LYS A 12 1.96 17.97 -7.48
C LYS A 12 2.95 16.92 -7.98
N ALA A 13 4.21 16.99 -7.54
CA ALA A 13 5.20 15.97 -7.87
C ALA A 13 4.85 14.61 -7.24
N ARG A 14 4.48 14.59 -5.95
CA ARG A 14 4.00 13.40 -5.26
C ARG A 14 2.78 12.79 -5.96
N ASP A 15 1.74 13.59 -6.19
CA ASP A 15 0.50 13.11 -6.82
C ASP A 15 0.75 12.55 -8.24
N ARG A 16 1.75 13.08 -8.96
CA ARG A 16 2.16 12.54 -10.28
C ARG A 16 2.89 11.21 -10.13
N ALA A 17 3.76 11.07 -9.14
CA ALA A 17 4.47 9.83 -8.86
C ALA A 17 3.49 8.72 -8.45
N ASP A 18 2.53 9.03 -7.57
CA ASP A 18 1.49 8.10 -7.13
C ASP A 18 0.67 7.59 -8.31
N LYS A 19 0.28 8.49 -9.23
CA LYS A 19 -0.44 8.13 -10.46
C LYS A 19 0.40 7.24 -11.39
N ALA A 20 1.70 7.50 -11.51
CA ALA A 20 2.59 6.68 -12.33
C ALA A 20 2.71 5.26 -11.77
N GLN A 21 2.93 5.13 -10.46
CA GLN A 21 2.98 3.83 -9.77
C GLN A 21 1.67 3.05 -9.93
N ALA A 22 0.53 3.73 -9.75
CA ALA A 22 -0.78 3.11 -9.97
C ALA A 22 -0.94 2.62 -11.42
N ALA A 23 -0.52 3.42 -12.40
CA ALA A 23 -0.56 3.05 -13.82
C ALA A 23 0.30 1.82 -14.12
N ASP A 24 1.51 1.73 -13.57
CA ASP A 24 2.40 0.57 -13.75
C ASP A 24 1.82 -0.70 -13.12
N SER A 25 1.24 -0.58 -11.93
CA SER A 25 0.55 -1.70 -11.29
C SER A 25 -0.65 -2.19 -12.12
N ASN A 26 -1.39 -1.26 -12.75
CA ASN A 26 -2.52 -1.58 -13.58
C ASN A 26 -2.10 -2.20 -14.92
N ARG A 27 -1.00 -1.72 -15.53
CA ARG A 27 -0.40 -2.34 -16.72
C ARG A 27 0.01 -3.79 -16.45
N ALA A 28 0.66 -4.06 -15.32
CA ALA A 28 1.03 -5.42 -14.93
C ALA A 28 -0.16 -6.34 -14.63
N LYS A 29 -1.34 -5.77 -14.34
CA LYS A 29 -2.60 -6.47 -14.11
C LYS A 29 -3.50 -6.56 -15.35
N PHE A 30 -3.21 -5.77 -16.38
CA PHE A 30 -4.00 -5.73 -17.61
C PHE A 30 -3.82 -7.05 -18.37
N GLY A 31 -4.91 -7.53 -19.00
CA GLY A 31 -4.91 -8.81 -19.72
C GLY A 31 -5.09 -10.07 -18.87
N ARG A 32 -5.17 -9.97 -17.53
CA ARG A 32 -5.44 -11.15 -16.67
C ARG A 32 -6.86 -11.67 -16.86
N THR A 33 -6.99 -12.99 -16.97
CA THR A 33 -8.29 -13.67 -17.05
C THR A 33 -8.99 -13.69 -15.69
N LYS A 34 -10.32 -13.96 -15.68
CA LYS A 34 -11.09 -14.07 -14.42
C LYS A 34 -10.52 -15.14 -13.48
N ALA A 35 -10.08 -16.27 -14.04
CA ALA A 35 -9.49 -17.37 -13.28
C ALA A 35 -8.17 -16.96 -12.59
N GLN A 36 -7.31 -16.22 -13.28
CA GLN A 36 -6.05 -15.72 -12.73
C GLN A 36 -6.29 -14.73 -11.59
N LYS A 37 -7.25 -13.80 -11.75
CA LYS A 37 -7.63 -12.87 -10.67
C LYS A 37 -8.14 -13.61 -9.43
N LEU A 38 -8.92 -14.68 -9.61
CA LEU A 38 -9.45 -15.46 -8.49
C LEU A 38 -8.35 -16.24 -7.77
N ALA A 39 -7.41 -16.82 -8.51
CA ALA A 39 -6.25 -17.49 -7.93
C ALA A 39 -5.40 -16.53 -7.10
N ASP A 40 -5.07 -15.35 -7.64
CA ASP A 40 -4.33 -14.31 -6.93
C ASP A 40 -5.03 -13.89 -5.63
N GLN A 41 -6.36 -13.67 -5.68
CA GLN A 41 -7.14 -13.32 -4.48
C GLN A 41 -7.14 -14.43 -3.43
N GLN A 42 -7.20 -15.70 -3.85
CA GLN A 42 -7.12 -16.82 -2.91
C GLN A 42 -5.74 -16.89 -2.25
N GLU A 43 -4.67 -16.68 -3.01
CA GLU A 43 -3.31 -16.61 -2.48
C GLU A 43 -3.12 -15.44 -1.51
N GLU A 44 -3.64 -14.26 -1.83
CA GLU A 44 -3.62 -13.10 -0.92
C GLU A 44 -4.38 -13.39 0.38
N ARG A 45 -5.56 -14.03 0.31
CA ARG A 45 -6.34 -14.43 1.48
C ARG A 45 -5.63 -15.47 2.35
N ARG A 46 -4.96 -16.45 1.74
CA ARG A 46 -4.17 -17.45 2.49
C ARG A 46 -3.02 -16.77 3.23
N LYS A 47 -2.33 -15.85 2.56
CA LYS A 47 -1.24 -15.08 3.17
C LYS A 47 -1.74 -14.20 4.30
N SER A 48 -2.85 -13.47 4.12
CA SER A 48 -3.42 -12.64 5.18
C SER A 48 -3.85 -13.50 6.37
N ALA A 49 -4.55 -14.61 6.14
CA ALA A 49 -4.97 -15.52 7.20
C ALA A 49 -3.78 -16.13 7.95
N LEU A 50 -2.67 -16.43 7.27
CA LEU A 50 -1.45 -16.90 7.91
C LEU A 50 -0.82 -15.80 8.79
N LEU A 51 -0.75 -14.57 8.28
CA LEU A 51 -0.24 -13.44 9.05
C LEU A 51 -1.11 -13.12 10.27
N ASP A 52 -2.43 -13.19 10.11
CA ASP A 52 -3.40 -12.99 11.18
C ASP A 52 -3.30 -14.10 12.23
N GLY A 53 -3.14 -15.36 11.80
CA GLY A 53 -2.98 -16.50 12.70
C GLY A 53 -1.66 -16.51 13.49
N VAL A 54 -0.62 -15.88 12.95
CA VAL A 54 0.70 -15.73 13.61
C VAL A 54 0.84 -14.34 14.26
N ARG A 55 -0.21 -13.52 14.24
CA ARG A 55 -0.19 -12.18 14.82
C ARG A 55 -0.03 -12.29 16.33
N LEU A 56 1.16 -12.01 16.83
CA LEU A 56 1.35 -11.73 18.25
C LEU A 56 0.66 -10.39 18.53
N GLU A 57 -0.41 -10.40 19.31
CA GLU A 57 -0.88 -9.17 19.94
C GLU A 57 0.26 -8.67 20.84
N ARG A 58 1.01 -7.69 20.34
CA ARG A 58 1.81 -6.85 21.22
C ARG A 58 0.79 -6.18 22.11
N LYS A 59 0.70 -6.62 23.36
CA LYS A 59 0.00 -5.95 24.45
C LYS A 59 0.36 -4.45 24.33
N GLU A 60 -0.56 -3.65 23.83
CA GLU A 60 -0.50 -2.20 23.94
C GLU A 60 -0.83 -1.88 25.40
N GLU A 61 0.14 -2.14 26.28
CA GLU A 61 0.31 -1.34 27.48
C GLU A 61 1.20 -0.15 27.12
N SER A 62 0.81 1.03 27.60
CA SER A 62 1.46 2.35 27.56
C SER A 62 1.28 3.18 26.28
N GLY A 63 0.36 4.14 26.38
CA GLY A 63 0.09 5.16 25.37
C GLY A 63 -1.03 6.15 25.71
N ASP A 64 -1.76 5.99 26.81
CA ASP A 64 -2.33 7.12 27.55
C ASP A 64 -1.23 7.64 28.47
N ASP A 65 -0.51 8.68 28.06
CA ASP A 65 0.15 9.65 28.96
C ASP A 65 0.72 10.84 28.16
N VAL A 66 0.09 12.00 28.41
CA VAL A 66 0.38 13.41 28.00
C VAL A 66 -0.14 13.90 26.66
#